data_AF-A0A359LRY2-F1
#
_entry.id   AF-A0A359LRY2-F1
#
_cell.length_a   1.000
_cell.length_b   1.000
_cell.length_c   1.000
_cell.angle_alpha   90.00
_cell.angle_beta   90.00
_cell.angle_gamma   90.00
#
_symmetry.space_group_name_H-M   'P 1'
#
loop_
_entity.id
_entity.type
_entity.pdbx_description
1 polymer ?
#
loop_
_entity_poly.entity_id
_entity_poly.type
_entity_poly.pdbx_seq_one_letter_code
_entity_poly.pdbx_strand_id
1 'polypeptide(L)'
;MNAHAQAEGHHHPGAKTYIAVLGGLLFLTVVTVLAAGVNWGSPAVNVVIALAIATVKASLVALFFMHLWYDKGVPALILLAGLLFLGVFLSFCLIDIGARNRITPSYLKVQAPPAVAAPAAPASGAPAAAPAQPAH
;
A
#
# COMPACT_ATOMS: atom_id res chain seq x y z
N MET A 1 -48.57 46.17 2.49
CA MET A 1 -47.21 46.36 3.04
C MET A 1 -46.94 45.22 4.02
N ASN A 2 -45.87 44.43 4.00
CA ASN A 2 -44.71 44.29 3.14
C ASN A 2 -44.30 42.81 3.19
N ALA A 3 -43.73 42.34 2.09
CA ALA A 3 -43.08 41.05 1.97
C ALA A 3 -41.83 40.98 2.85
N HIS A 4 -41.71 39.93 3.65
CA HIS A 4 -40.45 39.50 4.26
C HIS A 4 -40.19 38.05 3.82
N ALA A 5 -39.90 37.88 2.53
CA ALA A 5 -39.19 36.71 2.04
C ALA A 5 -37.70 36.94 2.33
N GLN A 6 -37.26 36.59 3.55
CA GLN A 6 -35.83 36.44 3.81
C GLN A 6 -35.36 35.20 3.05
N ALA A 7 -34.69 35.43 1.92
CA ALA A 7 -33.84 34.44 1.29
C ALA A 7 -32.67 34.16 2.24
N GLU A 8 -32.78 33.07 3.00
CA GLU A 8 -31.73 32.55 3.86
C GLU A 8 -30.63 31.96 2.98
N GLY A 9 -29.63 32.77 2.65
CA GLY A 9 -28.46 32.35 1.88
C GLY A 9 -27.54 31.48 2.73
N HIS A 10 -27.86 30.18 2.85
CA HIS A 10 -26.96 29.17 3.42
C HIS A 10 -25.70 29.07 2.56
N HIS A 11 -24.64 29.80 2.94
CA HIS A 11 -23.31 29.75 2.35
C HIS A 11 -22.67 28.37 2.58
N HIS A 12 -23.07 27.37 1.82
CA HIS A 12 -22.34 26.11 1.72
C HIS A 12 -20.97 26.38 1.11
N PRO A 13 -19.88 25.73 1.59
CA PRO A 13 -18.59 25.82 0.94
C PRO A 13 -18.76 25.47 -0.54
N GLY A 14 -18.44 26.43 -1.42
CA GLY A 14 -18.73 26.31 -2.84
C GLY A 14 -18.04 25.09 -3.45
N ALA A 15 -18.66 24.48 -4.46
CA ALA A 15 -18.16 23.31 -5.18
C ALA A 15 -16.67 23.39 -5.59
N LYS A 16 -16.16 24.61 -5.77
CA LYS A 16 -14.74 24.90 -6.05
C LYS A 16 -13.78 24.32 -5.01
N THR A 17 -14.11 24.36 -3.71
CA THR A 17 -13.25 23.82 -2.65
C THR A 17 -13.11 22.30 -2.78
N TYR A 18 -14.22 21.59 -2.99
CA TYR A 18 -14.20 20.14 -3.15
C TYR A 18 -13.45 19.70 -4.42
N ILE A 19 -13.58 20.45 -5.52
CA ILE A 19 -12.82 20.18 -6.75
C ILE A 19 -11.31 20.42 -6.56
N ALA A 20 -10.91 21.44 -5.82
CA ALA A 20 -9.50 21.68 -5.49
C ALA A 20 -8.91 20.54 -4.63
N VAL A 21 -9.65 20.07 -3.62
CA VAL A 21 -9.24 18.94 -2.76
C VAL A 21 -9.17 17.65 -3.58
N LEU A 22 -10.13 17.40 -4.48
CA LEU A 22 -10.09 16.28 -5.40
C LEU A 22 -8.82 16.29 -6.25
N GLY A 23 -8.45 17.46 -6.80
CA GLY A 23 -7.18 17.62 -7.53
C GLY A 23 -5.96 17.28 -6.67
N GLY A 24 -5.93 17.75 -5.42
CA GLY A 24 -4.87 17.42 -4.46
C GLY A 24 -4.78 15.92 -4.15
N LEU A 25 -5.91 15.24 -3.95
CA LEU A 25 -5.98 13.80 -3.70
C LEU A 25 -5.49 12.99 -4.91
N LEU A 26 -5.86 13.42 -6.11
CA LEU A 26 -5.46 12.77 -7.36
C LEU A 26 -3.95 12.94 -7.60
N PHE A 27 -3.42 14.15 -7.39
CA PHE A 27 -1.99 14.41 -7.42
C PHE A 27 -1.23 13.52 -6.43
N LEU A 28 -1.67 13.49 -5.17
CA LEU A 28 -1.01 12.69 -4.14
C LEU A 28 -1.12 11.19 -4.45
N THR A 29 -2.11 10.77 -5.23
CA THR A 29 -2.26 9.39 -5.73
C THR A 29 -1.26 9.04 -6.81
N VAL A 30 -1.04 9.93 -7.77
CA VAL A 30 0.06 9.77 -8.71
C VAL A 30 1.39 9.64 -7.96
N VAL A 31 1.65 10.51 -6.98
CA VAL A 31 2.86 10.44 -6.15
C VAL A 31 3.00 9.09 -5.44
N THR A 32 1.91 8.51 -4.89
CA THR A 32 1.97 7.19 -4.25
C THR A 32 2.29 6.07 -5.25
N VAL A 33 1.72 6.10 -6.45
CA VAL A 33 2.01 5.09 -7.48
C VAL A 33 3.46 5.17 -7.92
N LEU A 34 3.99 6.38 -8.10
CA LEU A 34 5.41 6.58 -8.42
C LEU A 34 6.30 6.11 -7.28
N ALA A 35 5.95 6.44 -6.03
CA ALA A 35 6.66 5.99 -4.84
C ALA A 35 6.67 4.46 -4.72
N ALA A 36 5.57 3.78 -5.06
CA ALA A 36 5.49 2.32 -5.03
C ALA A 36 6.43 1.63 -6.04
N GLY A 37 6.80 2.32 -7.12
CA GLY A 37 7.76 1.82 -8.12
C GLY A 37 9.23 2.01 -7.73
N VAL A 38 9.53 2.81 -6.70
CA VAL A 38 10.90 3.09 -6.25
C VAL A 38 11.24 2.17 -5.08
N ASN A 39 12.42 1.55 -5.13
CA ASN A 39 12.91 0.69 -4.04
C ASN A 39 14.06 1.40 -3.32
N TRP A 40 13.81 1.90 -2.10
CA TRP A 40 14.79 2.65 -1.30
C TRP A 40 15.79 1.75 -0.55
N GLY A 41 16.06 0.55 -1.07
CA GLY A 41 17.07 -0.38 -0.56
C GLY A 41 16.64 -1.19 0.67
N SER A 42 15.66 -0.72 1.46
CA SER A 42 15.08 -1.46 2.58
C SER A 42 13.56 -1.56 2.45
N PRO A 43 12.97 -2.77 2.52
CA PRO A 43 11.51 -2.95 2.50
C PRO A 43 10.81 -2.14 3.59
N ALA A 44 11.44 -1.98 4.76
CA ALA A 44 10.89 -1.21 5.86
C ALA A 44 10.80 0.29 5.53
N VAL A 45 11.82 0.84 4.85
CA VAL A 45 11.85 2.26 4.45
C VAL A 45 10.77 2.56 3.42
N ASN A 46 10.56 1.67 2.45
CA ASN A 46 9.50 1.80 1.46
C ASN A 46 8.12 1.86 2.13
N VAL A 47 7.88 1.00 3.14
CA VAL A 47 6.62 0.97 3.89
C VAL A 47 6.42 2.25 4.70
N VAL A 48 7.44 2.76 5.38
CA VAL A 48 7.35 4.02 6.14
C VAL A 48 7.02 5.20 5.22
N ILE A 49 7.68 5.29 4.05
CA ILE A 49 7.39 6.34 3.05
C ILE A 49 5.96 6.21 2.53
N ALA A 50 5.52 4.99 2.18
CA ALA A 50 4.16 4.75 1.71
C ALA A 50 3.11 5.14 2.77
N LEU A 51 3.33 4.78 4.03
CA LEU A 51 2.49 5.17 5.15
C LEU A 51 2.44 6.68 5.33
N ALA A 52 3.57 7.38 5.29
CA ALA A 52 3.62 8.83 5.42
C ALA A 52 2.77 9.53 4.34
N ILE A 53 2.90 9.13 3.07
CA ILE A 53 2.10 9.68 1.97
C ILE A 53 0.61 9.36 2.18
N ALA A 54 0.30 8.13 2.62
CA ALA A 54 -1.07 7.74 2.93
C ALA A 54 -1.68 8.57 4.08
N THR A 55 -0.90 8.90 5.12
CA THR A 55 -1.35 9.76 6.23
C THR A 55 -1.70 11.16 5.72
N VAL A 56 -0.87 11.76 4.86
CA VAL A 56 -1.16 13.09 4.29
C VAL A 56 -2.46 13.08 3.48
N LYS A 57 -2.70 12.03 2.67
CA LYS A 57 -3.99 11.86 1.97
C LYS A 57 -5.15 11.76 2.94
N ALA A 58 -5.02 10.92 3.96
CA ALA A 58 -6.06 10.69 4.95
C ALA A 58 -6.41 11.99 5.71
N SER A 59 -5.41 12.82 6.03
CA SER A 59 -5.64 14.13 6.62
C SER A 59 -6.43 15.05 5.71
N LEU A 60 -6.09 15.13 4.41
CA LEU A 60 -6.85 15.92 3.43
C LEU A 60 -8.31 15.46 3.33
N VAL A 61 -8.55 14.15 3.33
CA VAL A 61 -9.91 13.58 3.34
C VAL A 61 -10.64 13.95 4.63
N ALA A 62 -9.99 13.77 5.79
CA ALA A 62 -10.61 14.06 7.09
C ALA A 62 -10.99 15.55 7.23
N LEU A 63 -10.08 16.46 6.87
CA LEU A 63 -10.29 17.90 6.99
C LEU A 63 -11.49 18.40 6.17
N PHE A 64 -11.64 17.95 4.93
CA PHE A 64 -12.63 18.49 3.98
C PHE A 64 -13.87 17.60 3.80
N PHE A 65 -13.71 16.28 3.65
CA PHE A 65 -14.83 15.36 3.39
C PHE A 65 -15.50 14.86 4.66
N MET A 66 -14.78 14.79 5.78
CA MET A 66 -15.39 14.51 7.09
C MET A 66 -15.82 15.76 7.83
N HIS A 67 -15.84 16.90 7.13
CA HIS A 67 -16.33 18.18 7.63
C HIS A 67 -15.61 18.67 8.90
N LEU A 68 -14.43 18.14 9.23
CA LEU A 68 -13.68 18.52 10.44
C LEU A 68 -13.38 20.02 10.51
N TRP A 69 -13.17 20.64 9.36
CA TRP A 69 -12.90 22.07 9.26
C TRP A 69 -14.16 22.93 9.49
N TYR A 70 -15.34 22.39 9.18
CA TYR A 70 -16.60 23.15 9.14
C TYR A 70 -17.54 22.83 10.32
N ASP A 71 -17.51 21.61 10.84
CA ASP A 71 -18.37 21.12 11.92
C ASP A 71 -17.67 21.05 13.27
N LYS A 72 -18.39 21.39 14.35
CA LYS A 72 -17.83 21.45 15.70
C LYS A 72 -17.70 20.07 16.34
N GLY A 73 -16.47 19.55 16.33
CA GLY A 73 -15.84 18.79 17.42
C GLY A 73 -16.11 17.28 17.52
N VAL A 74 -17.35 16.81 17.33
CA VAL A 74 -17.69 15.39 17.50
C VAL A 74 -16.97 14.49 16.47
N PRO A 75 -16.95 14.81 15.16
CA PRO A 75 -16.24 14.00 14.16
C PRO A 75 -14.72 13.96 14.40
N ALA A 76 -14.14 15.05 14.90
CA ALA A 76 -12.71 15.14 15.22
C ALA A 76 -12.33 14.19 16.36
N LEU A 77 -13.17 14.10 17.39
CA LEU A 77 -12.94 13.21 18.54
C LEU A 77 -13.02 11.73 18.13
N ILE A 78 -14.01 11.38 17.31
CA ILE A 78 -14.17 10.01 16.78
C ILE A 78 -12.97 9.63 15.90
N LEU A 79 -12.50 10.55 15.06
CA LEU A 79 -11.31 10.34 14.22
C LEU A 79 -10.05 10.17 15.07
N LEU A 80 -9.87 11.00 16.10
CA LEU A 80 -8.72 10.88 17.00
C LEU A 80 -8.74 9.56 17.77
N ALA A 81 -9.91 9.16 18.30
CA ALA A 81 -10.07 7.87 18.97
C ALA A 81 -9.81 6.70 18.03
N GLY A 82 -10.33 6.76 16.79
CA GLY A 82 -10.08 5.76 15.76
C GLY A 82 -8.61 5.70 15.35
N LEU A 83 -7.93 6.84 15.20
CA LEU A 83 -6.51 6.91 14.84
C LEU A 83 -5.62 6.38 15.97
N LEU A 84 -5.95 6.69 17.23
CA LEU A 84 -5.27 6.13 18.40
C LEU A 84 -5.39 4.61 18.37
N PHE A 85 -6.61 4.09 18.27
CA PHE A 85 -6.86 2.65 18.31
C PHE A 85 -6.22 1.92 17.11
N LEU A 86 -6.27 2.54 15.93
CA LEU A 86 -5.54 2.07 14.74
C LEU A 86 -4.03 2.04 14.98
N GLY A 87 -3.46 3.08 15.59
CA GLY A 87 -2.03 3.13 15.91
C GLY A 87 -1.61 2.02 16.88
N VAL A 88 -2.42 1.76 17.91
CA VAL A 88 -2.20 0.65 18.85
C VAL A 88 -2.26 -0.70 18.13
N PHE A 89 -3.30 -0.93 17.32
CA PHE A 89 -3.43 -2.18 16.55
C PHE A 89 -2.30 -2.37 15.55
N LEU A 90 -1.94 -1.32 14.81
CA LEU A 90 -0.87 -1.40 13.83
C LEU A 90 0.48 -1.71 14.51
N SER A 91 0.75 -1.07 15.65
CA SER A 91 1.95 -1.36 16.45
C SER A 91 1.99 -2.81 16.90
N PHE A 92 0.86 -3.33 17.41
CA PHE A 92 0.75 -4.73 17.82
C PHE A 92 0.96 -5.69 16.64
N CYS A 93 0.39 -5.40 15.47
CA CYS A 93 0.61 -6.19 14.25
C CYS A 93 2.07 -6.18 13.80
N LEU A 94 2.76 -5.04 13.87
CA LEU A 94 4.17 -4.94 13.50
C LEU A 94 5.07 -5.74 14.46
N ILE A 95 4.77 -5.68 15.77
CA ILE A 95 5.47 -6.49 16.79
C ILE A 95 5.19 -7.98 16.56
N ASP A 96 3.95 -8.37 16.30
CA ASP A 96 3.57 -9.76 15.99
C ASP A 96 4.33 -10.29 14.76
N ILE A 97 4.39 -9.52 13.67
CA ILE A 97 5.17 -9.90 12.48
C ILE A 97 6.65 -10.10 12.81
N GLY A 98 7.23 -9.25 13.67
CA GLY A 98 8.61 -9.37 14.13
C GLY A 98 8.83 -10.59 15.04
N ALA A 99 7.84 -10.96 15.84
CA ALA A 99 7.88 -12.09 16.76
C ALA A 99 7.59 -13.44 16.09
N ARG A 100 6.99 -13.45 14.88
CA ARG A 100 6.70 -14.68 14.13
C ARG A 100 7.99 -15.40 13.72
N ASN A 101 8.20 -16.58 14.28
CA ASN A 101 9.20 -17.50 13.76
C ASN A 101 8.69 -18.10 12.43
N ARG A 102 9.44 -17.90 11.34
CA ARG A 102 9.12 -18.47 10.02
C ARG A 102 9.49 -19.96 10.02
N ILE A 103 8.65 -20.77 10.66
CA ILE A 103 8.77 -22.23 10.59
C ILE A 103 8.39 -22.62 9.16
N THR A 104 9.38 -22.83 8.29
CA THR A 104 9.16 -23.44 6.98
C THR A 104 9.07 -24.93 7.23
N PRO A 105 7.87 -25.53 7.24
CA PRO A 105 7.78 -26.93 7.54
C PRO A 105 8.54 -27.75 6.50
N SER A 106 9.23 -28.80 6.95
CA SER A 106 10.12 -29.60 6.11
C SER A 106 9.42 -30.23 4.89
N TYR A 107 8.08 -30.34 4.92
CA TYR A 107 7.25 -30.79 3.81
C TYR A 107 6.98 -29.73 2.72
N LEU A 108 7.30 -28.45 2.96
CA LEU A 108 7.20 -27.36 1.99
C LEU A 108 8.58 -26.93 1.45
N LYS A 109 9.67 -27.59 1.91
CA LYS A 109 10.93 -27.63 1.16
C LYS A 109 10.67 -28.52 -0.06
N VAL A 110 10.21 -27.93 -1.15
CA VAL A 110 10.43 -28.53 -2.47
C VAL A 110 11.93 -28.70 -2.57
N GLN A 111 12.40 -29.92 -2.38
CA GLN A 111 13.72 -30.31 -2.83
C GLN A 111 13.72 -29.93 -4.31
N ALA A 112 14.52 -28.92 -4.68
CA ALA A 112 14.70 -28.59 -6.08
C ALA A 112 14.89 -29.93 -6.78
N PRO A 113 14.05 -30.28 -7.77
CA PRO A 113 14.21 -31.53 -8.49
C PRO A 113 15.71 -31.64 -8.78
N PRO A 114 16.35 -32.79 -8.51
CA PRO A 114 17.71 -32.98 -8.99
C PRO A 114 17.70 -32.53 -10.45
N ALA A 115 18.78 -31.93 -10.92
CA ALA A 115 18.91 -31.42 -12.28
C ALA A 115 18.82 -32.53 -13.35
N VAL A 116 17.95 -33.52 -13.20
CA VAL A 116 17.34 -34.33 -14.23
C VAL A 116 16.50 -33.38 -15.09
N ALA A 117 17.21 -32.78 -16.05
CA ALA A 117 16.68 -32.30 -17.30
C ALA A 117 15.44 -31.40 -17.18
N ALA A 118 15.66 -30.10 -17.00
CA ALA A 118 15.00 -29.21 -17.94
C ALA A 118 15.31 -29.77 -19.34
N PRO A 119 14.32 -30.20 -20.14
CA PRO A 119 14.61 -30.65 -21.49
C PRO A 119 15.38 -29.51 -22.14
N ALA A 120 16.64 -29.81 -22.50
CA ALA A 120 17.50 -28.86 -23.16
C ALA A 120 16.69 -28.21 -24.27
N ALA A 121 16.56 -26.88 -24.22
CA ALA A 121 16.15 -26.13 -25.39
C ALA A 121 16.97 -26.65 -26.59
N PRO A 122 16.36 -26.87 -27.76
CA PRO A 122 17.00 -27.64 -28.82
C PRO A 122 18.16 -26.84 -29.40
N ALA A 123 19.36 -27.03 -28.86
CA ALA A 123 20.59 -26.60 -29.48
C ALA A 123 21.08 -27.77 -30.36
N SER A 124 20.64 -27.70 -31.62
CA SER A 124 21.19 -28.35 -32.80
C SER A 124 22.64 -28.85 -32.67
N GLY A 125 22.87 -30.12 -32.99
CA GLY A 125 24.20 -30.63 -33.36
C GLY A 125 24.52 -32.03 -32.84
N ALA A 126 24.11 -33.06 -33.57
CA ALA A 126 24.79 -34.36 -33.55
C ALA A 126 26.23 -34.20 -34.14
N PRO A 127 27.15 -35.20 -34.12
CA PRO A 127 26.97 -36.59 -33.70
C PRO A 127 28.19 -37.24 -32.94
N ALA A 128 28.03 -38.53 -32.69
CA ALA A 128 29.03 -39.59 -32.85
C ALA A 128 29.93 -40.01 -31.67
N ALA A 129 29.55 -41.18 -31.13
CA ALA A 129 30.39 -42.38 -31.00
C ALA A 129 31.47 -42.41 -29.90
N ALA A 130 31.17 -43.22 -28.88
CA ALA A 130 32.15 -43.91 -28.04
C ALA A 130 33.04 -44.87 -28.87
N PRO A 131 34.20 -45.31 -28.32
CA PRO A 131 34.16 -46.60 -27.62
C PRO A 131 35.03 -46.72 -26.35
N ALA A 132 34.46 -47.48 -25.41
CA ALA A 132 35.03 -48.47 -24.48
C ALA A 132 36.52 -48.40 -24.05
N GLN A 133 36.74 -48.50 -22.74
CA GLN A 133 38.02 -48.94 -22.16
C GLN A 133 37.79 -49.97 -21.03
N PRO A 134 38.60 -51.06 -20.95
CA PRO A 134 38.26 -52.28 -20.22
C PRO A 134 38.74 -52.30 -18.76
N ALA A 135 38.11 -53.17 -17.99
CA ALA A 135 38.35 -53.44 -16.59
C ALA A 135 39.70 -54.13 -16.34
N HIS A 136 40.37 -53.72 -15.26
CA HIS A 136 41.26 -54.53 -14.44
C HIS A 136 41.01 -54.17 -12.97
#